data_AF-A0A7T8QV64-F1
#
_entry.id   AF-A0A7T8QV64-F1
#
_cell.length_a   1.000
_cell.length_b   1.000
_cell.length_c   1.000
_cell.angle_alpha   90.00
_cell.angle_beta   90.00
_cell.angle_gamma   90.00
#
_symmetry.space_group_name_H-M   'P 1'
#
loop_
_entity.id
_entity.type
_entity.pdbx_description
1 polymer ?
#
loop_
_entity_poly.entity_id
_entity_poly.type
_entity_poly.pdbx_seq_one_letter_code
_entity_poly.pdbx_strand_id
1 'polypeptide(L)'
;YVDSDPHWAVHLEGELSRGKHVITFRARSPVNPRESAICQMLVHVKDIIPPNVTNCPKSFTDYLSPGQVMKRLTWNEPVFTDNIKVQHVMATFLPGHYFSEGVHKIEYHASDMDGNHARCQFTATLRRIDTQPGSNPLLVFVPKEGGKAPSELGEHYYKYNKHRESQLFKCDKVPSLENGKFNCKNLGPGQEGIKCIPECDAGYSFYQKFSSRPPSYICNSQRVDWELRRFIPDCSPVTPSSTPPGCDSGWEYRSDENICVA
;
A
#
# COMPACT_ATOMS: atom_id res chain seq x y z
N TYR A 1 -38.24 4.89 38.78
CA TYR A 1 -37.61 6.10 38.20
C TYR A 1 -36.44 5.64 37.34
N VAL A 2 -36.32 6.12 36.10
CA VAL A 2 -35.21 5.77 35.21
C VAL A 2 -34.38 7.01 34.94
N ASP A 3 -33.07 6.93 35.12
CA ASP A 3 -32.12 7.94 34.63
C ASP A 3 -31.08 7.30 33.70
N SER A 4 -30.34 8.15 32.99
CA SER A 4 -29.25 7.74 32.12
C SER A 4 -27.99 8.56 32.38
N ASP A 5 -26.85 7.97 32.04
CA ASP A 5 -25.56 8.63 31.89
C ASP A 5 -25.03 8.32 30.48
N PRO A 6 -24.84 9.31 29.60
CA PRO A 6 -25.11 10.74 29.81
C PRO A 6 -26.61 11.05 29.96
N HIS A 7 -26.93 12.15 30.65
CA HIS A 7 -28.31 12.53 31.00
C HIS A 7 -29.26 12.73 29.81
N TRP A 8 -28.75 13.14 28.65
CA TRP A 8 -29.59 13.32 27.46
C TRP A 8 -30.12 11.99 26.92
N ALA A 9 -29.50 10.85 27.25
CA ALA A 9 -29.84 9.55 26.65
C ALA A 9 -31.24 9.04 27.00
N VAL A 10 -31.88 9.54 28.06
CA VAL A 10 -33.31 9.29 28.33
C VAL A 10 -34.25 9.83 27.24
N HIS A 11 -33.79 10.79 26.43
CA HIS A 11 -34.53 11.34 25.29
C HIS A 11 -34.18 10.68 23.97
N LEU A 12 -33.25 9.71 23.98
CA LEU A 12 -32.78 8.95 22.81
C LEU A 12 -32.19 9.82 21.67
N GLU A 13 -31.94 11.09 21.94
CA GLU A 13 -31.37 12.06 21.00
C GLU A 13 -30.22 12.80 21.66
N GLY A 14 -29.08 12.85 20.97
CA GLY A 14 -27.89 13.55 21.44
C GLY A 14 -26.75 13.48 20.44
N GLU A 15 -25.84 14.45 20.53
CA GLU A 15 -24.63 14.47 19.71
C GLU A 15 -23.54 13.63 20.38
N LEU A 16 -22.98 12.69 19.62
CA LEU A 16 -21.86 11.86 20.03
C LEU A 16 -20.64 12.18 19.17
N SER A 17 -19.50 12.37 19.82
CA SER A 17 -18.22 12.49 19.11
C SER A 17 -17.78 11.13 18.55
N ARG A 18 -16.81 11.14 17.62
CA ARG A 18 -16.20 9.90 17.15
C ARG A 18 -15.60 9.10 18.31
N GLY A 19 -15.79 7.78 18.30
CA GLY A 19 -15.24 6.87 19.30
C GLY A 19 -16.29 5.97 19.93
N LYS A 20 -15.89 5.30 21.01
CA LYS A 20 -16.75 4.40 21.78
C LYS A 20 -17.36 5.16 22.96
N HIS A 21 -18.67 5.07 23.08
CA HIS A 21 -19.45 5.69 24.16
C HIS A 21 -20.24 4.61 24.89
N VAL A 22 -20.18 4.61 26.21
CA VAL A 22 -20.99 3.72 27.05
C VAL A 22 -22.13 4.53 27.62
N ILE A 23 -23.35 4.18 27.23
CA ILE A 23 -24.58 4.79 27.74
C ILE A 23 -25.13 3.85 28.81
N THR A 24 -25.30 4.35 30.03
CA THR A 24 -25.79 3.58 31.17
C THR A 24 -27.19 4.06 31.53
N PHE A 25 -28.18 3.18 31.49
CA PHE A 25 -29.51 3.41 32.03
C PHE A 25 -29.65 2.76 33.39
N ARG A 26 -30.23 3.47 34.36
CA ARG A 26 -30.48 2.95 35.71
C ARG A 26 -31.93 3.15 36.10
N ALA A 27 -32.61 2.03 36.37
CA ALA A 27 -33.97 2.00 36.89
C ALA A 27 -33.96 1.74 38.40
N ARG A 28 -34.60 2.61 39.19
CA ARG A 28 -34.80 2.42 40.65
C ARG A 28 -36.21 1.90 40.94
N SER A 29 -36.30 0.92 41.83
CA SER A 29 -37.56 0.34 42.29
C SER A 29 -38.41 1.41 43.00
N PRO A 30 -39.73 1.50 42.70
CA PRO A 30 -40.61 2.47 43.33
C PRO A 30 -40.97 2.11 44.77
N VAL A 31 -40.75 0.84 45.18
CA VAL A 31 -41.11 0.33 46.51
C VAL A 31 -39.88 0.20 47.41
N ASN A 32 -38.72 -0.10 46.83
CA ASN A 32 -37.46 -0.23 47.57
C ASN A 32 -36.38 0.69 46.97
N PRO A 33 -36.12 1.86 47.57
CA PRO A 33 -35.13 2.81 47.06
C PRO A 33 -33.70 2.27 46.97
N ARG A 34 -33.40 1.15 47.65
CA ARG A 34 -32.09 0.49 47.63
C ARG A 34 -31.93 -0.48 46.46
N GLU A 35 -33.01 -0.79 45.75
CA GLU A 35 -33.01 -1.72 44.62
C GLU A 35 -33.00 -0.96 43.29
N SER A 36 -32.03 -1.28 42.44
CA SER A 36 -31.94 -0.73 41.09
C SER A 36 -31.39 -1.73 40.08
N ALA A 37 -31.90 -1.67 38.86
CA ALA A 37 -31.37 -2.38 37.70
C ALA A 37 -30.57 -1.44 36.81
N ILE A 38 -29.50 -1.94 36.20
CA ILE A 38 -28.63 -1.18 35.30
C ILE A 38 -28.59 -1.89 33.95
N CYS A 39 -28.67 -1.12 32.87
CA CYS A 39 -28.46 -1.59 31.51
C CYS A 39 -27.42 -0.70 30.85
N GLN A 40 -26.43 -1.29 30.19
CA GLN A 40 -25.39 -0.56 29.47
C GLN A 40 -25.51 -0.83 27.97
N MET A 41 -25.38 0.22 27.18
CA MET A 41 -25.35 0.18 25.73
C MET A 41 -24.03 0.78 25.25
N LEU A 42 -23.31 0.02 24.43
CA LEU A 42 -22.11 0.52 23.77
C LEU A 42 -22.48 1.09 22.40
N VAL A 43 -22.22 2.37 22.20
CA VAL A 43 -22.37 3.04 20.90
C VAL A 43 -20.99 3.30 20.32
N HIS A 44 -20.77 2.90 19.07
CA HIS A 44 -19.52 3.16 18.35
C HIS A 44 -19.78 4.11 17.19
N VAL A 45 -19.33 5.34 17.32
CA VAL A 45 -19.42 6.36 16.27
C VAL A 45 -18.15 6.30 15.44
N LYS A 46 -18.32 6.02 14.14
CA LYS A 46 -17.23 5.95 13.17
C LYS A 46 -17.38 7.05 12.12
N ASP A 47 -16.25 7.47 11.60
CA ASP A 47 -16.20 8.26 10.40
C ASP A 47 -16.61 7.40 9.18
N ILE A 48 -17.35 8.03 8.26
CA ILE A 48 -17.84 7.41 7.02
C ILE A 48 -17.36 8.15 5.76
N ILE A 49 -16.52 9.18 5.95
CA ILE A 49 -16.10 10.06 4.87
C ILE A 49 -14.75 9.54 4.37
N PRO A 50 -14.63 9.13 3.11
CA PRO A 50 -13.35 8.67 2.60
C PRO A 50 -12.35 9.82 2.42
N PRO A 51 -11.04 9.51 2.43
CA PRO A 51 -10.02 10.52 2.15
C PRO A 51 -10.25 11.25 0.83
N ASN A 52 -10.11 12.56 0.86
CA ASN A 52 -10.09 13.37 -0.34
C ASN A 52 -8.73 13.28 -1.03
N VAL A 53 -8.73 13.22 -2.37
CA VAL A 53 -7.51 13.18 -3.17
C VAL A 53 -7.35 14.46 -4.00
N THR A 54 -6.18 15.08 -3.90
CA THR A 54 -5.81 16.26 -4.68
C THR A 54 -4.53 15.99 -5.48
N ASN A 55 -4.33 16.73 -6.57
CA ASN A 55 -3.17 16.56 -7.46
C ASN A 55 -2.98 15.14 -8.01
N CYS A 56 -4.07 14.40 -8.25
CA CYS A 56 -3.99 13.12 -8.93
C CYS A 56 -3.39 13.31 -10.33
N PRO A 57 -2.24 12.69 -10.66
CA PRO A 57 -1.60 12.91 -11.94
C PRO A 57 -2.48 12.47 -13.10
N LYS A 58 -2.32 13.14 -14.24
CA LYS A 58 -2.91 12.69 -15.50
C LYS A 58 -1.97 11.69 -16.15
N SER A 59 -2.54 10.74 -16.90
CA SER A 59 -1.76 9.84 -17.73
C SER A 59 -0.87 10.62 -18.69
N PHE A 60 0.37 10.17 -18.88
CA PHE A 60 1.34 10.83 -19.74
C PHE A 60 2.10 9.83 -20.59
N THR A 61 2.68 10.33 -21.67
CA THR A 61 3.59 9.57 -22.53
C THR A 61 4.96 10.21 -22.48
N ASP A 62 5.98 9.38 -22.33
CA ASP A 62 7.38 9.79 -22.42
C ASP A 62 8.12 8.87 -23.41
N TYR A 63 9.33 9.26 -23.80
CA TYR A 63 10.11 8.58 -24.82
C TYR A 63 11.49 8.17 -24.31
N LEU A 64 11.90 6.96 -24.69
CA LEU A 64 13.27 6.47 -24.53
C LEU A 64 14.19 7.19 -25.52
N SER A 65 15.36 7.63 -25.05
CA SER A 65 16.41 8.09 -25.95
C SER A 65 16.97 6.92 -26.77
N PRO A 66 17.56 7.17 -27.96
CA PRO A 66 18.19 6.11 -28.74
C PRO A 66 19.21 5.32 -27.92
N GLY A 67 19.12 3.99 -27.96
CA GLY A 67 19.97 3.08 -27.19
C GLY A 67 19.55 2.89 -25.72
N GLN A 68 18.64 3.71 -25.17
CA GLN A 68 18.09 3.47 -23.83
C GLN A 68 17.05 2.35 -23.87
N VAL A 69 17.19 1.41 -22.94
CA VAL A 69 16.23 0.31 -22.73
C VAL A 69 15.24 0.66 -21.60
N MET A 70 15.64 1.53 -20.68
CA MET A 70 14.82 2.02 -19.57
C MET A 70 15.01 3.52 -19.35
N LYS A 71 13.97 4.18 -18.82
CA LYS A 71 13.99 5.60 -18.44
C LYS A 71 13.41 5.81 -17.06
N ARG A 72 13.97 6.75 -16.32
CA ARG A 72 13.42 7.20 -15.04
C ARG A 72 12.22 8.12 -15.30
N LEU A 73 11.05 7.75 -14.79
CA LEU A 73 9.85 8.59 -14.89
C LEU A 73 9.60 9.34 -13.59
N THR A 74 9.22 10.61 -13.70
CA THR A 74 8.94 11.49 -12.56
C THR A 74 7.58 12.16 -12.74
N TRP A 75 6.81 12.23 -11.67
CA TRP A 75 5.51 12.92 -11.58
C TRP A 75 5.36 13.54 -10.19
N ASN A 76 4.43 14.48 -10.06
CA ASN A 76 4.05 15.01 -8.75
C ASN A 76 3.12 14.00 -8.08
N GLU A 77 3.42 13.58 -6.86
CA GLU A 77 2.59 12.61 -6.15
C GLU A 77 1.22 13.21 -5.75
N PRO A 78 0.13 12.41 -5.75
CA PRO A 78 -1.15 12.85 -5.22
C PRO A 78 -1.05 13.12 -3.71
N VAL A 79 -1.86 14.07 -3.23
CA VAL A 79 -1.97 14.39 -1.81
C VAL A 79 -3.33 13.93 -1.32
N PHE A 80 -3.33 13.11 -0.27
CA PHE A 80 -4.54 12.62 0.40
C PHE A 80 -4.74 13.37 1.71
N THR A 81 -5.95 13.87 1.93
CA THR A 81 -6.35 14.55 3.18
C THR A 81 -7.71 14.05 3.61
N ASP A 82 -7.99 14.07 4.90
CA ASP A 82 -9.20 13.50 5.45
C ASP A 82 -9.67 14.33 6.66
N ASN A 83 -10.97 14.30 6.99
CA ASN A 83 -11.54 15.05 8.10
C ASN A 83 -11.09 14.52 9.46
N ILE A 84 -10.72 13.24 9.54
CA ILE A 84 -10.08 12.67 10.72
C ILE A 84 -8.57 12.61 10.54
N LYS A 85 -8.08 11.64 9.76
CA LYS A 85 -6.66 11.36 9.57
C LYS A 85 -6.51 10.28 8.51
N VAL A 86 -5.68 10.56 7.51
CA VAL A 86 -5.18 9.52 6.60
C VAL A 86 -4.20 8.64 7.37
N GLN A 87 -4.52 7.35 7.45
CA GLN A 87 -3.74 6.35 8.17
C GLN A 87 -2.63 5.79 7.28
N HIS A 88 -2.95 5.42 6.04
CA HIS A 88 -2.00 4.82 5.11
C HIS A 88 -2.17 5.40 3.72
N VAL A 89 -1.06 5.53 3.00
CA VAL A 89 -1.02 5.79 1.55
C VAL A 89 -0.04 4.81 0.93
N MET A 90 -0.49 4.09 -0.09
CA MET A 90 0.26 3.04 -0.79
C MET A 90 0.29 3.37 -2.29
N ALA A 91 1.37 3.01 -2.97
CA ALA A 91 1.52 3.22 -4.40
C ALA A 91 2.13 1.99 -5.09
N THR A 92 1.71 1.70 -6.33
CA THR A 92 2.32 0.63 -7.13
C THR A 92 3.71 0.99 -7.66
N PHE A 93 3.94 2.28 -7.94
CA PHE A 93 5.23 2.84 -8.34
C PHE A 93 5.39 4.25 -7.75
N LEU A 94 6.64 4.66 -7.51
CA LEU A 94 6.98 6.01 -7.03
C LEU A 94 7.72 6.81 -8.11
N PRO A 95 7.64 8.15 -8.08
CA PRO A 95 8.45 8.96 -8.98
C PRO A 95 9.93 8.65 -8.78
N GLY A 96 10.66 8.54 -9.89
CA GLY A 96 12.07 8.17 -9.89
C GLY A 96 12.35 6.68 -10.15
N HIS A 97 11.32 5.86 -10.32
CA HIS A 97 11.49 4.47 -10.79
C HIS A 97 11.91 4.42 -12.26
N TYR A 98 12.68 3.38 -12.60
CA TYR A 98 12.98 3.05 -14.00
C TYR A 98 11.86 2.22 -14.61
N PHE A 99 11.46 2.60 -15.81
CA PHE A 99 10.44 1.92 -16.60
C PHE A 99 11.03 1.51 -17.94
N SER A 100 10.66 0.32 -18.41
CA SER A 100 10.92 -0.12 -19.77
C SER A 100 9.87 0.44 -20.73
N GLU A 101 10.10 0.28 -22.02
CA GLU A 101 9.05 0.49 -23.02
C GLU A 101 7.76 -0.26 -22.65
N GLY A 102 6.62 0.39 -22.86
CA GLY A 102 5.30 -0.15 -22.56
C GLY A 102 4.40 0.81 -21.80
N VAL A 103 3.25 0.28 -21.40
CA VAL A 103 2.20 1.00 -20.68
C VAL A 103 2.22 0.55 -19.22
N HIS A 104 2.46 1.48 -18.30
CA HIS A 104 2.60 1.21 -16.88
C HIS A 104 1.45 1.85 -16.09
N LYS A 105 0.62 1.02 -15.46
CA LYS A 105 -0.48 1.49 -14.60
C LYS A 105 0.06 1.85 -13.21
N ILE A 106 -0.10 3.10 -12.82
CA ILE A 106 0.30 3.63 -11.52
C ILE A 106 -0.97 3.87 -10.70
N GLU A 107 -1.02 3.29 -9.51
CA GLU A 107 -2.19 3.33 -8.64
C GLU A 107 -1.74 3.67 -7.22
N TYR A 108 -2.35 4.73 -6.68
CA TYR A 108 -2.24 5.17 -5.31
C TYR A 108 -3.53 4.83 -4.56
N HIS A 109 -3.40 4.29 -3.36
CA HIS A 109 -4.50 3.91 -2.48
C HIS A 109 -4.28 4.50 -1.10
N ALA A 110 -5.27 5.24 -0.58
CA ALA A 110 -5.24 5.80 0.76
C ALA A 110 -6.35 5.19 1.62
N SER A 111 -6.07 5.04 2.91
CA SER A 111 -7.06 4.66 3.92
C SER A 111 -7.00 5.60 5.12
N ASP A 112 -8.14 5.85 5.76
CA ASP A 112 -8.21 6.54 7.05
C ASP A 112 -8.11 5.56 8.24
N MET A 113 -8.37 6.06 9.45
CA MET A 113 -8.34 5.27 10.68
C MET A 113 -9.59 4.43 10.95
N ASP A 114 -10.71 4.71 10.27
CA ASP A 114 -11.98 3.97 10.44
C ASP A 114 -12.25 2.98 9.30
N GLY A 115 -11.35 2.93 8.31
CA GLY A 115 -11.35 1.98 7.21
C GLY A 115 -11.94 2.53 5.91
N ASN A 116 -12.18 3.83 5.79
CA ASN A 116 -12.61 4.43 4.53
C ASN A 116 -11.43 4.57 3.57
N HIS A 117 -11.71 4.48 2.27
CA HIS A 117 -10.68 4.33 1.23
C HIS A 117 -10.86 5.29 0.07
N ALA A 118 -9.74 5.74 -0.49
CA ALA A 118 -9.70 6.57 -1.69
C ALA A 118 -8.59 6.11 -2.64
N ARG A 119 -8.77 6.36 -3.94
CA ARG A 119 -7.83 5.93 -4.98
C ARG A 119 -7.53 7.01 -6.01
N CYS A 120 -6.30 7.04 -6.48
CA CYS A 120 -5.86 7.82 -7.64
C CYS A 120 -5.11 6.89 -8.60
N GLN A 121 -5.50 6.89 -9.87
CA GLN A 121 -4.88 6.04 -10.88
C GLN A 121 -4.56 6.84 -12.14
N PHE A 122 -3.40 6.55 -12.72
CA PHE A 122 -2.97 7.11 -13.99
C PHE A 122 -2.02 6.14 -14.70
N THR A 123 -1.72 6.43 -15.95
CA THR A 123 -0.89 5.57 -16.78
C THR A 123 0.32 6.33 -17.30
N ALA A 124 1.50 5.75 -17.13
CA ALA A 124 2.73 6.23 -17.73
C ALA A 124 3.07 5.34 -18.94
N THR A 125 3.02 5.92 -20.14
CA THR A 125 3.36 5.20 -21.37
C THR A 125 4.78 5.58 -21.79
N LEU A 126 5.66 4.60 -21.92
CA LEU A 126 7.00 4.81 -22.43
C LEU A 126 7.12 4.20 -23.83
N ARG A 127 7.44 5.02 -24.83
CA ARG A 127 7.59 4.59 -26.22
C ARG A 127 9.03 4.78 -26.70
N ARG A 128 9.43 4.04 -27.72
CA ARG A 128 10.62 4.40 -28.49
C ARG A 128 10.30 5.56 -29.43
N ILE A 129 11.29 6.42 -29.64
CA ILE A 129 11.31 7.26 -30.82
C ILE A 129 11.66 6.33 -31.97
N ASP A 130 10.64 5.75 -32.61
CA ASP A 130 10.86 5.00 -33.84
C ASP A 130 11.47 5.98 -34.84
N THR A 131 12.68 5.67 -35.27
CA THR A 131 13.36 6.39 -36.34
C THR A 131 12.59 6.10 -37.62
N GLN A 132 11.58 6.92 -37.90
CA GLN A 132 11.31 7.23 -39.31
C GLN A 132 12.59 7.86 -39.87
N PRO A 133 13.18 7.30 -40.94
CA PRO A 133 14.36 7.88 -41.55
C PRO A 133 13.92 9.18 -42.25
N GLY A 134 14.06 10.33 -41.59
CA GLY A 134 13.65 11.57 -42.25
C GLY A 134 13.85 12.90 -41.51
N SER A 135 13.76 12.99 -40.19
CA SER A 135 13.79 14.35 -39.58
C SER A 135 14.13 14.37 -38.09
N ASN A 136 15.36 14.01 -37.72
CA ASN A 136 15.91 14.51 -36.45
C ASN A 136 17.41 14.87 -36.59
N PRO A 137 17.79 16.15 -36.49
CA PRO A 137 19.17 16.63 -36.66
C PRO A 137 20.11 16.32 -35.49
N LEU A 138 19.74 15.42 -34.57
CA LEU A 138 20.50 15.07 -33.36
C LEU A 138 20.99 13.60 -33.30
N LEU A 139 21.01 12.90 -34.44
CA LEU A 139 21.50 11.52 -34.51
C LEU A 139 23.03 11.45 -34.34
N VAL A 140 23.49 11.16 -33.13
CA VAL A 140 24.79 10.52 -32.90
C VAL A 140 24.58 9.01 -33.10
N PHE A 141 25.04 8.49 -34.24
CA PHE A 141 25.08 7.06 -34.51
C PHE A 141 26.04 6.39 -33.52
N VAL A 142 25.56 5.36 -32.82
CA VAL A 142 26.40 4.43 -32.04
C VAL A 142 26.79 3.27 -32.97
N PRO A 143 28.08 3.05 -33.27
CA PRO A 143 28.49 1.88 -34.03
C PRO A 143 28.31 0.61 -33.18
N LYS A 144 27.73 -0.45 -33.75
CA LYS A 144 27.92 -1.81 -33.22
C LYS A 144 29.39 -2.23 -33.38
N GLU A 145 29.83 -3.09 -32.47
CA GLU A 145 31.21 -3.46 -32.18
C GLU A 145 32.22 -3.34 -33.34
N GLY A 146 33.28 -2.56 -33.09
CA GLY A 146 34.41 -2.38 -34.00
C GLY A 146 34.46 -1.04 -34.76
N GLY A 147 33.38 -0.25 -34.76
CA GLY A 147 33.37 1.07 -35.41
C GLY A 147 33.88 2.20 -34.50
N LYS A 148 34.72 3.10 -35.04
CA LYS A 148 35.13 4.36 -34.36
C LYS A 148 33.93 5.31 -34.23
N ALA A 149 33.83 6.01 -33.10
CA ALA A 149 32.78 7.00 -32.86
C ALA A 149 32.88 8.16 -33.89
N PRO A 150 31.77 8.68 -34.44
CA PRO A 150 31.84 9.72 -35.48
C PRO A 150 32.27 11.10 -34.99
N SER A 151 32.36 11.33 -33.66
CA SER A 151 32.76 12.62 -33.09
C SER A 151 33.35 12.48 -31.68
N GLU A 152 34.20 13.44 -31.28
CA GLU A 152 34.81 13.51 -29.94
C GLU A 152 33.75 13.55 -28.81
N LEU A 153 32.61 14.18 -29.07
CA LEU A 153 31.49 14.26 -28.12
C LEU A 153 30.83 12.90 -27.87
N GLY A 154 30.72 12.06 -28.91
CA GLY A 154 30.22 10.69 -28.79
C GLY A 154 31.18 9.77 -28.02
N GLU A 155 32.49 9.99 -28.16
CA GLU A 155 33.51 9.26 -27.41
C GLU A 155 33.51 9.63 -25.91
N HIS A 156 33.32 10.91 -25.59
CA HIS A 156 33.21 11.38 -24.20
C HIS A 156 31.96 10.82 -23.50
N TYR A 157 30.81 10.76 -24.21
CA TYR A 157 29.58 10.15 -23.70
C TYR A 157 29.73 8.63 -23.45
N TYR A 158 30.41 7.92 -24.35
CA TYR A 158 30.68 6.48 -24.19
C TYR A 158 31.60 6.18 -23.00
N LYS A 159 32.69 6.94 -22.85
CA LYS A 159 33.62 6.81 -21.71
C LYS A 159 32.97 7.18 -20.39
N TYR A 160 32.10 8.19 -20.36
CA TYR A 160 31.37 8.61 -19.15
C TYR A 160 30.39 7.55 -18.63
N ASN A 161 29.70 6.83 -19.52
CA ASN A 161 28.72 5.80 -19.12
C ASN A 161 29.36 4.44 -18.78
N LYS A 162 30.47 4.07 -19.44
CA LYS A 162 31.19 2.80 -19.18
C LYS A 162 31.77 2.71 -17.76
N HIS A 163 32.10 3.85 -17.14
CA HIS A 163 32.62 3.90 -15.77
C HIS A 163 31.53 3.94 -14.68
N ARG A 164 30.24 4.10 -15.04
CA ARG A 164 29.14 4.22 -14.07
C ARG A 164 28.36 2.91 -13.87
N GLU A 165 28.54 1.93 -14.75
CA GLU A 165 27.97 0.57 -14.62
C GLU A 165 28.62 -0.27 -13.51
N SER A 166 29.76 0.15 -12.94
CA SER A 166 30.54 -0.66 -11.98
C SER A 166 30.41 -0.25 -10.50
N GLN A 167 29.56 0.72 -10.14
CA GLN A 167 29.24 1.00 -8.72
C GLN A 167 28.01 0.19 -8.31
N LEU A 168 28.33 -1.07 -8.01
CA LEU A 168 27.46 -2.23 -7.82
C LEU A 168 26.52 -2.10 -6.60
N PHE A 169 25.24 -2.20 -6.90
CA PHE A 169 24.05 -2.31 -6.07
C PHE A 169 24.23 -3.13 -4.78
N LYS A 170 23.80 -2.62 -3.63
CA LYS A 170 23.80 -3.38 -2.36
C LYS A 170 22.42 -3.94 -2.08
N CYS A 171 22.19 -5.20 -2.47
CA CYS A 171 21.04 -6.00 -2.04
C CYS A 171 21.16 -6.48 -0.57
N ASP A 172 22.12 -5.93 0.19
CA ASP A 172 22.56 -6.46 1.48
C ASP A 172 21.57 -6.22 2.63
N LYS A 173 20.56 -5.35 2.44
CA LYS A 173 19.56 -5.03 3.46
C LYS A 173 18.15 -5.36 2.97
N VAL A 174 17.76 -6.63 3.16
CA VAL A 174 16.34 -7.02 3.10
C VAL A 174 15.62 -6.31 4.26
N PRO A 175 14.46 -5.66 4.02
CA PRO A 175 13.75 -4.94 5.07
C PRO A 175 13.14 -5.92 6.07
N SER A 176 13.04 -5.50 7.32
CA SER A 176 12.40 -6.30 8.37
C SER A 176 10.88 -6.27 8.22
N LEU A 177 10.25 -7.41 8.46
CA LEU A 177 8.80 -7.55 8.59
C LEU A 177 8.49 -7.82 10.08
N GLU A 178 7.65 -7.00 10.70
CA GLU A 178 7.23 -7.22 12.07
C GLU A 178 6.26 -8.41 12.13
N ASN A 179 6.50 -9.38 13.03
CA ASN A 179 5.74 -10.63 13.15
C ASN A 179 5.71 -11.46 11.84
N GLY A 180 6.80 -11.40 11.08
CA GLY A 180 6.98 -12.19 9.87
C GLY A 180 8.42 -12.16 9.35
N LYS A 181 8.62 -12.77 8.18
CA LYS A 181 9.93 -12.92 7.52
C LYS A 181 9.81 -12.78 6.01
N PHE A 182 10.94 -12.50 5.36
CA PHE A 182 11.05 -12.53 3.90
C PHE A 182 11.70 -13.85 3.44
N ASN A 183 10.99 -14.62 2.64
CA ASN A 183 11.52 -15.81 1.99
C ASN A 183 12.17 -15.42 0.65
N CYS A 184 13.50 -15.32 0.65
CA CYS A 184 14.30 -14.86 -0.46
C CYS A 184 14.92 -16.01 -1.25
N LYS A 185 14.81 -15.96 -2.59
CA LYS A 185 15.44 -16.91 -3.52
C LYS A 185 16.10 -16.16 -4.66
N ASN A 186 17.20 -16.70 -5.19
CA ASN A 186 17.80 -16.15 -6.40
C ASN A 186 16.82 -16.25 -7.58
N LEU A 187 16.86 -15.27 -8.48
CA LEU A 187 16.15 -15.34 -9.74
C LEU A 187 16.71 -16.52 -10.58
N GLY A 188 15.87 -17.08 -11.47
CA GLY A 188 16.18 -18.32 -12.19
C GLY A 188 17.37 -18.21 -13.15
N PRO A 189 17.68 -19.30 -13.89
CA PRO A 189 18.83 -19.35 -14.79
C PRO A 189 18.83 -18.17 -15.79
N GLY A 190 19.90 -17.37 -15.80
CA GLY A 190 20.06 -16.21 -16.70
C GLY A 190 19.57 -14.88 -16.14
N GLN A 191 19.09 -14.81 -14.90
CA GLN A 191 18.72 -13.57 -14.23
C GLN A 191 19.55 -13.38 -12.95
N GLU A 192 20.41 -12.35 -12.91
CA GLU A 192 21.08 -11.96 -11.67
C GLU A 192 20.10 -11.21 -10.76
N GLY A 193 20.01 -11.59 -9.48
CA GLY A 193 19.15 -10.94 -8.50
C GLY A 193 18.47 -11.87 -7.49
N ILE A 194 17.77 -11.26 -6.52
CA ILE A 194 17.05 -11.93 -5.44
C ILE A 194 15.58 -11.55 -5.51
N LYS A 195 14.68 -12.54 -5.43
CA LYS A 195 13.25 -12.35 -5.24
C LYS A 195 12.87 -12.77 -3.82
N CYS A 196 12.29 -11.87 -3.05
CA CYS A 196 11.76 -12.15 -1.73
C CYS A 196 10.23 -12.05 -1.71
N ILE A 197 9.62 -12.94 -0.94
CA ILE A 197 8.18 -12.96 -0.71
C ILE A 197 7.97 -12.88 0.81
N PRO A 198 7.17 -11.93 1.33
CA PRO A 198 6.89 -11.85 2.75
C PRO A 198 6.00 -13.01 3.18
N GLU A 199 6.19 -13.44 4.43
CA GLU A 199 5.44 -14.52 5.08
C GLU A 199 5.26 -14.14 6.57
N CYS A 200 4.05 -14.24 7.09
CA CYS A 200 3.82 -13.99 8.52
C CYS A 200 4.26 -15.18 9.38
N ASP A 201 4.65 -14.89 10.62
CA ASP A 201 4.98 -15.92 11.59
C ASP A 201 3.72 -16.67 12.05
N ALA A 202 3.91 -17.85 12.65
CA ALA A 202 2.81 -18.68 13.12
C ALA A 202 1.92 -17.89 14.12
N GLY A 203 0.60 -17.91 13.88
CA GLY A 203 -0.36 -17.13 14.67
C GLY A 203 -0.58 -15.70 14.16
N TYR A 204 0.03 -15.31 13.02
CA TYR A 204 -0.18 -14.02 12.36
C TYR A 204 -0.60 -14.21 10.90
N SER A 205 -1.41 -13.29 10.37
CA SER A 205 -1.81 -13.25 8.97
C SER A 205 -1.72 -11.83 8.44
N PHE A 206 -1.59 -11.70 7.11
CA PHE A 206 -1.59 -10.39 6.49
C PHE A 206 -2.92 -9.69 6.75
N TYR A 207 -2.84 -8.48 7.31
CA TYR A 207 -4.00 -7.63 7.49
C TYR A 207 -4.69 -7.34 6.14
N GLN A 208 -3.89 -7.17 5.09
CA GLN A 208 -4.36 -6.90 3.74
C GLN A 208 -4.71 -8.20 3.00
N LYS A 209 -5.93 -8.27 2.47
CA LYS A 209 -6.38 -9.41 1.64
C LYS A 209 -5.84 -9.27 0.21
N PHE A 210 -5.10 -10.26 -0.25
CA PHE A 210 -4.61 -10.34 -1.65
C PHE A 210 -5.53 -11.21 -2.50
N SER A 211 -5.72 -10.83 -3.76
CA SER A 211 -6.63 -11.53 -4.69
C SER A 211 -6.17 -12.95 -5.06
N SER A 212 -4.90 -13.30 -4.81
CA SER A 212 -4.36 -14.65 -5.09
C SER A 212 -3.05 -14.98 -4.37
N ARG A 213 -2.10 -14.03 -4.28
CA ARG A 213 -0.77 -14.23 -3.65
C ARG A 213 -0.21 -12.93 -3.07
N PRO A 214 0.64 -13.00 -2.03
CA PRO A 214 1.33 -11.83 -1.48
C PRO A 214 2.27 -11.19 -2.51
N PRO A 215 2.58 -9.89 -2.36
CA PRO A 215 3.46 -9.17 -3.27
C PRO A 215 4.87 -9.76 -3.25
N SER A 216 5.53 -9.81 -4.41
CA SER A 216 6.94 -10.20 -4.50
C SER A 216 7.85 -9.01 -4.73
N TYR A 217 8.94 -8.99 -3.98
CA TYR A 217 9.97 -7.96 -3.98
C TYR A 217 11.20 -8.50 -4.72
N ILE A 218 11.82 -7.70 -5.57
CA ILE A 218 12.95 -8.09 -6.41
C ILE A 218 14.10 -7.10 -6.20
N CYS A 219 15.31 -7.65 -6.03
CA CYS A 219 16.59 -6.97 -6.14
C CYS A 219 17.28 -7.49 -7.38
N ASN A 220 17.65 -6.62 -8.29
CA ASN A 220 18.65 -6.89 -9.30
C ASN A 220 19.19 -5.57 -9.84
N SER A 221 20.04 -5.66 -10.86
CA SER A 221 20.55 -4.52 -11.61
C SER A 221 19.46 -3.64 -12.27
N GLN A 222 18.19 -4.11 -12.32
CA GLN A 222 17.07 -3.44 -12.98
C GLN A 222 15.98 -2.93 -12.01
N ARG A 223 15.88 -3.50 -10.80
CA ARG A 223 14.79 -3.29 -9.82
C ARG A 223 15.32 -3.53 -8.40
N VAL A 224 15.26 -2.52 -7.53
CA VAL A 224 15.67 -2.62 -6.11
C VAL A 224 14.47 -2.24 -5.24
N ASP A 225 13.65 -3.23 -4.90
CA ASP A 225 12.40 -3.01 -4.16
C ASP A 225 12.58 -2.64 -2.68
N TRP A 226 13.77 -2.87 -2.12
CA TRP A 226 14.08 -2.75 -0.68
C TRP A 226 14.41 -1.33 -0.25
N GLU A 227 14.99 -0.52 -1.14
CA GLU A 227 15.52 0.79 -0.77
C GLU A 227 14.46 1.90 -0.74
N LEU A 228 13.23 1.65 -1.23
CA LEU A 228 12.26 2.72 -1.43
C LEU A 228 10.83 2.26 -1.16
N ARG A 229 10.33 2.52 0.06
CA ARG A 229 8.92 2.76 0.46
C ARG A 229 7.82 1.93 -0.23
N ARG A 230 8.15 0.75 -0.75
CA ARG A 230 7.19 -0.19 -1.32
C ARG A 230 6.46 -0.80 -0.14
N PHE A 231 5.13 -0.75 -0.16
CA PHE A 231 4.28 -1.32 0.87
C PHE A 231 4.78 -2.72 1.26
N ILE A 232 5.17 -2.89 2.53
CA ILE A 232 5.45 -4.18 3.15
C ILE A 232 4.18 -4.53 3.93
N PRO A 233 3.53 -5.67 3.65
CA PRO A 233 2.27 -6.00 4.31
C PRO A 233 2.47 -6.34 5.77
N ASP A 234 1.56 -5.85 6.61
CA ASP A 234 1.64 -6.02 8.05
C ASP A 234 1.07 -7.37 8.48
N CYS A 235 1.77 -8.06 9.37
CA CYS A 235 1.32 -9.28 9.99
C CYS A 235 0.56 -8.96 11.28
N SER A 236 -0.75 -9.16 11.25
CA SER A 236 -1.63 -8.99 12.42
C SER A 236 -1.91 -10.35 13.06
N PRO A 237 -2.07 -10.42 14.40
CA PRO A 237 -2.43 -11.66 15.08
C PRO A 237 -3.68 -12.26 14.43
N VAL A 238 -3.61 -13.52 14.05
CA VAL A 238 -4.80 -14.31 13.77
C VAL A 238 -5.43 -14.54 15.12
N THR A 239 -6.53 -13.84 15.41
CA THR A 239 -7.43 -14.33 16.45
C THR A 239 -7.81 -15.73 15.98
N PRO A 240 -7.42 -16.80 16.73
CA PRO A 240 -7.86 -18.11 16.35
C PRO A 240 -9.37 -18.03 16.30
N SER A 241 -9.93 -18.30 15.12
CA SER A 241 -11.26 -18.90 15.07
C SER A 241 -11.09 -20.24 15.77
N SER A 242 -11.03 -20.22 17.10
CA SER A 242 -11.72 -21.25 17.84
C SER A 242 -13.16 -21.06 17.37
N THR A 243 -13.60 -21.87 16.43
CA THR A 243 -14.99 -22.30 16.43
C THR A 243 -15.13 -23.03 17.75
N PRO A 244 -15.75 -22.42 18.76
CA PRO A 244 -15.97 -23.07 20.03
C PRO A 244 -17.10 -24.07 19.74
N PRO A 245 -17.10 -25.24 20.37
CA PRO A 245 -18.01 -26.30 20.01
C PRO A 245 -19.45 -25.81 20.22
N GLY A 246 -20.18 -25.52 19.13
CA GLY A 246 -21.61 -25.18 19.22
C GLY A 246 -22.21 -24.22 18.18
N CYS A 247 -21.43 -23.51 17.35
CA CYS A 247 -22.01 -22.57 16.38
C CYS A 247 -21.97 -23.10 14.93
N ASP A 248 -23.10 -22.99 14.24
CA ASP A 248 -23.23 -23.35 12.83
C ASP A 248 -22.42 -22.41 11.91
N SER A 249 -22.11 -22.89 10.70
CA SER A 249 -21.37 -22.11 9.70
C SER A 249 -22.08 -20.80 9.40
N GLY A 250 -21.38 -19.68 9.63
CA GLY A 250 -21.93 -18.32 9.47
C GLY A 250 -22.19 -17.60 10.79
N TRP A 251 -21.99 -18.24 11.94
CA TRP A 251 -22.14 -17.62 13.26
C TRP A 251 -20.79 -17.51 13.98
N GLU A 252 -20.51 -16.36 14.59
CA GLU A 252 -19.32 -16.10 15.40
C GLU A 252 -19.64 -16.36 16.89
N TYR A 253 -18.77 -17.09 17.59
CA TYR A 253 -18.93 -17.32 19.02
C TYR A 253 -18.23 -16.25 19.84
N ARG A 254 -18.95 -15.67 20.79
CA ARG A 254 -18.41 -14.70 21.74
C ARG A 254 -18.10 -15.34 23.08
N SER A 255 -16.82 -15.44 23.41
CA SER A 255 -16.35 -16.11 24.64
C SER A 255 -16.66 -15.35 25.92
N ASP A 256 -16.88 -14.05 25.83
CA ASP A 256 -17.31 -13.16 26.92
C ASP A 256 -18.79 -13.32 27.28
N GLU A 257 -19.62 -13.74 26.32
CA GLU A 257 -21.08 -13.85 26.50
C GLU A 257 -21.60 -15.30 26.40
N ASN A 258 -20.77 -16.23 25.94
CA ASN A 258 -21.08 -17.65 25.74
C ASN A 258 -22.26 -17.90 24.78
N ILE A 259 -22.36 -17.07 23.72
CA ILE A 259 -23.43 -17.11 22.70
C ILE A 259 -22.88 -17.12 21.27
N CYS A 260 -23.65 -17.67 20.34
CA CYS A 260 -23.41 -17.59 18.89
C CYS A 260 -24.14 -16.37 18.32
N VAL A 261 -23.48 -15.56 17.49
CA VAL A 261 -24.06 -14.37 16.84
C VAL A 261 -23.94 -14.51 15.31
N ALA A 262 -25.02 -14.25 14.57
CA ALA A 262 -25.07 -14.34 13.11
C ALA A 262 -24.40 -13.16 12.41
#